data_AF-A0A345PEK4-F1
#
_entry.id   AF-A0A345PEK4-F1
#
_cell.length_a   1.000
_cell.length_b   1.000
_cell.length_c   1.000
_cell.angle_alpha   90.00
_cell.angle_beta   90.00
_cell.angle_gamma   90.00
#
_symmetry.space_group_name_H-M   'P 1'
#
loop_
_entity.id
_entity.type
_entity.pdbx_description
1 polymer ?
#
loop_
_entity_poly.entity_id
_entity_poly.type
_entity_poly.pdbx_seq_one_letter_code
_entity_poly.pdbx_strand_id
1 'polypeptide(L)'
;MRTKLVHCGKTIWVYDCSASYPHKHLDFEKKENQYGLLDIKRLIYTNFIMDRTNLVQVMMLSIKSCNLITIKNEIKNFVERLERLIKQKVDYLAITELRQSESDIHFLFNFDIGYLPKVEDIPWAGDISVTLTSASRILKDITKICRSVNYSTASSTSNFSYLFKSRLKKPIIKLDEEAEEYLKQFDIINQGLNSVTNIYDKIGRNTKIYEYFLETSH
;
A
#
# COMPACT_ATOMS: atom_id res chain seq x y z
N MET A 1 -19.85 7.83 -21.58
CA MET A 1 -19.33 7.50 -20.24
C MET A 1 -17.83 7.29 -20.39
N ARG A 2 -17.02 7.51 -19.35
CA ARG A 2 -15.57 7.23 -19.41
C ARG A 2 -15.24 6.25 -18.30
N THR A 3 -14.45 5.24 -18.63
CA THR A 3 -14.15 4.13 -17.72
C THR A 3 -12.66 4.10 -17.45
N LYS A 4 -12.25 4.21 -16.19
CA LYS A 4 -10.88 3.89 -15.78
C LYS A 4 -10.88 2.61 -14.98
N LEU A 5 -9.94 1.73 -15.26
CA LEU A 5 -9.72 0.51 -14.51
C LEU A 5 -8.33 0.56 -13.89
N VAL A 6 -8.23 0.23 -12.61
CA VAL A 6 -6.98 0.11 -11.86
C VAL A 6 -6.90 -1.29 -11.27
N HIS A 7 -5.99 -2.09 -11.81
CA HIS A 7 -5.76 -3.49 -11.42
C HIS A 7 -4.56 -3.58 -10.47
N CYS A 8 -4.81 -4.12 -9.28
CA CYS A 8 -3.88 -4.23 -8.17
C CYS A 8 -3.81 -5.68 -7.67
N GLY A 9 -3.35 -6.60 -8.52
CA GLY A 9 -3.36 -8.02 -8.21
C GLY A 9 -4.79 -8.55 -8.15
N LYS A 10 -5.22 -9.17 -7.05
CA LYS A 10 -6.60 -9.68 -6.95
C LYS A 10 -7.66 -8.61 -6.77
N THR A 11 -7.31 -7.35 -6.57
CA THR A 11 -8.29 -6.26 -6.42
C THR A 11 -8.32 -5.37 -7.65
N ILE A 12 -9.52 -5.10 -8.15
CA ILE A 12 -9.75 -4.26 -9.32
C ILE A 12 -10.69 -3.13 -8.94
N TRP A 13 -10.29 -1.88 -9.19
CA TRP A 13 -11.17 -0.72 -9.08
C TRP A 13 -11.59 -0.23 -10.46
N VAL A 14 -12.90 -0.07 -10.65
CA VAL A 14 -13.50 0.50 -11.86
C VAL A 14 -14.11 1.84 -11.50
N TYR A 15 -13.65 2.88 -12.17
CA TYR A 15 -14.06 4.27 -12.01
C TYR A 15 -14.96 4.63 -13.18
N ASP A 16 -16.23 4.80 -12.88
CA ASP A 16 -17.24 5.27 -13.81
C ASP A 16 -17.35 6.80 -13.66
N CYS A 17 -16.89 7.49 -14.71
CA CYS A 17 -16.79 8.94 -14.77
C CYS A 17 -17.71 9.51 -15.84
N SER A 18 -18.18 10.74 -15.60
CA SER A 18 -18.93 11.49 -16.61
C SER A 18 -18.10 11.70 -17.89
N ALA A 19 -18.77 11.61 -19.05
CA ALA A 19 -18.13 11.62 -20.37
C ALA A 19 -17.35 12.90 -20.70
N SER A 20 -17.67 13.99 -20.01
CA SER A 20 -17.18 15.35 -20.31
C SER A 20 -15.78 15.66 -19.75
N TYR A 21 -15.15 14.74 -19.01
CA TYR A 21 -13.96 15.05 -18.23
C TYR A 21 -12.78 14.08 -18.43
N PRO A 22 -11.53 14.59 -18.30
CA PRO A 22 -10.33 13.77 -18.39
C PRO A 22 -10.19 12.89 -17.13
N HIS A 23 -10.53 11.61 -17.28
CA HIS A 23 -10.49 10.60 -16.21
C HIS A 23 -9.10 9.93 -16.04
N LYS A 24 -8.09 10.35 -16.82
CA LYS A 24 -6.71 9.86 -16.69
C LYS A 24 -6.11 10.20 -15.31
N HIS A 25 -6.41 11.41 -14.82
CA HIS A 25 -5.91 11.96 -13.56
C HIS A 25 -7.06 12.63 -12.80
N LEU A 26 -7.77 11.86 -11.97
CA LEU A 26 -8.84 12.40 -11.14
C LEU A 26 -8.26 13.36 -10.09
N ASP A 27 -9.02 14.35 -9.62
CA ASP A 27 -8.50 15.33 -8.67
C ASP A 27 -8.17 14.69 -7.32
N PHE A 28 -8.89 13.63 -6.95
CA PHE A 28 -8.60 12.69 -5.86
C PHE A 28 -7.52 11.65 -6.21
N GLU A 29 -6.78 11.81 -7.33
CA GLU A 29 -5.50 11.13 -7.68
C GLU A 29 -4.19 11.98 -7.73
N LYS A 30 -4.23 13.32 -7.63
CA LYS A 30 -3.07 14.25 -7.64
C LYS A 30 -2.34 14.53 -6.31
N LYS A 31 -1.18 13.94 -5.99
CA LYS A 31 -0.23 14.18 -4.84
C LYS A 31 -0.52 15.17 -3.65
N GLU A 32 -1.19 16.29 -3.84
CA GLU A 32 -1.55 17.33 -2.87
C GLU A 32 -2.80 17.01 -1.99
N ASN A 33 -3.69 16.10 -2.41
CA ASN A 33 -4.93 15.66 -1.70
C ASN A 33 -4.87 14.22 -1.11
N GLN A 34 -4.52 13.99 0.17
CA GLN A 34 -4.60 12.65 0.83
C GLN A 34 -3.80 11.47 0.18
N TYR A 35 -2.87 11.73 -0.74
CA TYR A 35 -2.24 10.72 -1.62
C TYR A 35 -1.33 9.67 -1.03
N GLY A 36 -0.89 9.82 0.21
CA GLY A 36 -0.17 8.72 0.85
C GLY A 36 -1.04 7.46 0.87
N LEU A 37 -2.31 7.59 1.26
CA LEU A 37 -3.13 6.43 1.60
C LEU A 37 -3.64 5.65 0.39
N LEU A 38 -4.09 6.31 -0.67
CA LEU A 38 -4.58 5.62 -1.87
C LEU A 38 -3.45 4.92 -2.62
N ASP A 39 -2.28 5.57 -2.71
CA ASP A 39 -1.11 4.98 -3.36
C ASP A 39 -0.52 3.83 -2.53
N ILE A 40 -0.45 4.00 -1.19
CA ILE A 40 -0.07 2.90 -0.29
C ILE A 40 -1.08 1.75 -0.37
N LYS A 41 -2.40 2.04 -0.45
CA LYS A 41 -3.45 1.03 -0.67
C LYS A 41 -3.14 0.25 -1.95
N ARG A 42 -3.01 0.93 -3.09
CA ARG A 42 -2.71 0.31 -4.38
C ARG A 42 -1.41 -0.50 -4.35
N LEU A 43 -0.35 0.00 -3.70
CA LEU A 43 0.92 -0.71 -3.56
C LEU A 43 0.78 -1.99 -2.74
N ILE A 44 0.07 -1.94 -1.61
CA ILE A 44 -0.18 -3.10 -0.74
C ILE A 44 -0.93 -4.18 -1.52
N TYR A 45 -2.04 -3.82 -2.16
CA TYR A 45 -2.86 -4.77 -2.92
C TYR A 45 -2.11 -5.36 -4.12
N THR A 46 -1.25 -4.57 -4.79
CA THR A 46 -0.49 -5.02 -5.96
C THR A 46 0.63 -6.03 -5.61
N ASN A 47 1.22 -5.96 -4.41
CA ASN A 47 2.49 -6.65 -4.13
C ASN A 47 2.46 -7.68 -3.01
N PHE A 48 1.57 -7.54 -2.03
CA PHE A 48 1.64 -8.34 -0.78
C PHE A 48 0.43 -9.27 -0.59
N ILE A 49 -0.33 -9.57 -1.65
CA ILE A 49 -1.53 -10.41 -1.56
C ILE A 49 -1.37 -11.66 -2.41
N MET A 50 -1.42 -12.83 -1.77
CA MET A 50 -1.57 -14.12 -2.42
C MET A 50 -2.63 -14.95 -1.69
N ASP A 51 -3.84 -14.91 -2.26
CA ASP A 51 -5.00 -15.78 -2.02
C ASP A 51 -5.73 -15.79 -0.66
N ARG A 52 -6.94 -16.37 -0.71
CA ARG A 52 -8.16 -16.30 0.13
C ARG A 52 -8.05 -16.25 1.67
N THR A 53 -6.87 -16.37 2.27
CA THR A 53 -6.68 -16.19 3.72
C THR A 53 -6.10 -14.83 4.10
N ASN A 54 -6.02 -13.84 3.20
CA ASN A 54 -5.87 -12.39 3.48
C ASN A 54 -4.72 -11.92 4.38
N LEU A 55 -3.79 -12.79 4.74
CA LEU A 55 -2.76 -12.50 5.73
C LEU A 55 -1.44 -12.12 5.05
N VAL A 56 -0.91 -10.98 5.48
CA VAL A 56 0.39 -10.40 5.15
C VAL A 56 1.29 -10.60 6.36
N GLN A 57 2.55 -10.93 6.12
CA GLN A 57 3.54 -10.99 7.18
C GLN A 57 4.10 -9.60 7.41
N VAL A 58 4.09 -9.19 8.67
CA VAL A 58 4.58 -7.89 9.11
C VAL A 58 5.64 -8.11 10.17
N MET A 59 6.82 -7.55 9.92
CA MET A 59 7.89 -7.45 10.89
C MET A 59 7.88 -6.02 11.40
N MET A 60 7.75 -5.87 12.70
CA MET A 60 7.80 -4.59 13.37
C MET A 60 9.14 -4.48 14.10
N LEU A 61 9.85 -3.40 13.82
CA LEU A 61 11.08 -3.01 14.48
C LEU A 61 10.79 -1.74 15.30
N SER A 62 10.92 -1.83 16.63
CA SER A 62 10.80 -0.67 17.51
C SER A 62 12.18 -0.14 17.87
N ILE A 63 12.44 1.13 17.54
CA ILE A 63 13.72 1.79 17.76
C ILE A 63 13.53 2.88 18.82
N LYS A 64 14.37 2.87 19.85
CA LYS A 64 14.44 3.93 20.88
C LYS A 64 15.15 5.18 20.36
N SER A 65 14.60 5.78 19.31
CA SER A 65 15.05 7.02 18.71
C SER A 65 13.93 7.65 17.90
N CYS A 66 13.78 8.97 18.01
CA CYS A 66 12.89 9.78 17.16
C CYS A 66 13.67 10.58 16.10
N ASN A 67 14.99 10.41 16.01
CA ASN A 67 15.83 11.10 15.03
C ASN A 67 15.73 10.42 13.66
N LEU A 68 15.19 11.15 12.67
CA LEU A 68 15.00 10.66 11.30
C LEU A 68 16.28 10.17 10.61
N ILE A 69 17.43 10.80 10.87
CA ILE A 69 18.71 10.41 10.27
C ILE A 69 19.15 9.06 10.85
N THR A 70 19.07 8.91 12.17
CA THR A 70 19.36 7.65 12.85
C THR A 70 18.42 6.55 12.36
N ILE A 71 17.11 6.81 12.33
CA ILE A 71 16.09 5.86 11.85
C ILE A 71 16.38 5.42 10.41
N LYS A 72 16.72 6.37 9.52
CA LYS A 72 17.05 6.05 8.13
C LYS A 72 18.27 5.14 8.02
N ASN A 73 19.32 5.40 8.80
CA ASN A 73 20.51 4.56 8.81
C ASN A 73 20.22 3.17 9.36
N GLU A 74 19.44 3.07 10.43
CA GLU A 74 19.02 1.78 11.00
C GLU A 74 18.17 0.97 10.02
N ILE A 75 17.20 1.58 9.33
CA ILE A 75 16.41 0.89 8.31
C ILE A 75 17.31 0.39 7.18
N LYS A 76 18.25 1.21 6.71
CA LYS A 76 19.17 0.81 5.65
C LYS A 76 20.01 -0.40 6.06
N ASN A 77 20.63 -0.33 7.24
CA ASN A 77 21.40 -1.43 7.81
C ASN A 77 20.54 -2.69 7.98
N PHE A 78 19.28 -2.50 8.36
CA PHE A 78 18.31 -3.56 8.51
C PHE A 78 18.02 -4.29 7.20
N VAL A 79 17.65 -3.55 6.15
CA VAL A 79 17.39 -4.13 4.83
C VAL A 79 18.62 -4.86 4.29
N GLU A 80 19.81 -4.26 4.38
CA GLU A 80 21.04 -4.89 3.88
C GLU A 80 21.37 -6.21 4.59
N ARG A 81 21.11 -6.31 5.89
CA ARG A 81 21.31 -7.55 6.65
C ARG A 81 20.22 -8.58 6.33
N LEU A 82 18.98 -8.14 6.23
CA LEU A 82 17.85 -9.00 5.87
C LEU A 82 18.07 -9.65 4.50
N GLU A 83 18.53 -8.88 3.51
CA GLU A 83 18.88 -9.36 2.16
C GLU A 83 20.06 -10.35 2.16
N ARG A 84 20.97 -10.31 3.15
CA ARG A 84 22.05 -11.31 3.28
C ARG A 84 21.55 -12.63 3.87
N LEU A 85 20.59 -12.55 4.80
CA LEU A 85 20.02 -13.72 5.47
C LEU A 85 19.06 -14.45 4.53
N ILE A 86 18.19 -13.70 3.88
CA ILE A 86 17.22 -14.21 2.92
C ILE A 86 17.92 -14.26 1.57
N LYS A 87 18.40 -15.44 1.17
CA LYS A 87 19.08 -15.67 -0.12
C LYS A 87 18.12 -15.58 -1.33
N GLN A 88 17.03 -14.82 -1.22
CA GLN A 88 15.99 -14.64 -2.24
C GLN A 88 15.63 -13.17 -2.37
N LYS A 89 15.11 -12.80 -3.55
CA LYS A 89 14.65 -11.44 -3.78
C LYS A 89 13.36 -11.19 -3.01
N VAL A 90 13.40 -10.27 -2.05
CA VAL A 90 12.25 -9.88 -1.24
C VAL A 90 11.78 -8.50 -1.64
N ASP A 91 10.48 -8.38 -1.86
CA ASP A 91 9.79 -7.10 -1.96
C ASP A 91 9.40 -6.65 -0.55
N TYR A 92 9.77 -5.43 -0.18
CA TYR A 92 9.49 -4.85 1.14
C TYR A 92 8.83 -3.48 1.02
N LEU A 93 7.91 -3.20 1.94
CA LEU A 93 7.36 -1.86 2.17
C LEU A 93 7.56 -1.50 3.64
N ALA A 94 8.29 -0.43 3.90
CA ALA A 94 8.53 0.09 5.25
C ALA A 94 7.60 1.28 5.53
N ILE A 95 6.99 1.29 6.71
CA ILE A 95 6.11 2.35 7.18
C ILE A 95 6.50 2.70 8.60
N THR A 96 6.78 3.97 8.86
CA THR A 96 7.27 4.42 10.17
C THR A 96 6.21 5.24 10.89
N GLU A 97 6.00 4.93 12.16
CA GLU A 97 5.32 5.78 13.14
C GLU A 97 6.38 6.42 14.04
N LEU A 98 6.43 7.76 14.07
CA LEU A 98 7.33 8.50 14.95
C LEU A 98 6.56 8.93 16.20
N ARG A 99 6.96 8.45 17.37
CA ARG A 99 6.50 8.92 18.68
C ARG A 99 7.59 9.78 19.33
N GLN A 100 7.25 10.46 20.42
CA GLN A 100 8.15 11.44 21.06
C GLN A 100 9.50 10.84 21.49
N SER A 101 9.51 9.57 21.93
CA SER A 101 10.69 8.87 22.45
C SER A 101 11.11 7.63 21.66
N GLU A 102 10.22 7.11 20.81
CA GLU A 102 10.37 5.82 20.15
C GLU A 102 9.77 5.88 18.74
N SER A 103 10.25 5.02 17.85
CA SER A 103 9.69 4.89 16.50
C SER A 103 9.42 3.43 16.18
N ASP A 104 8.22 3.16 15.72
CA ASP A 104 7.83 1.83 15.26
C ASP A 104 7.92 1.79 13.72
N ILE A 105 8.67 0.84 13.18
CA ILE A 105 8.83 0.64 11.74
C ILE A 105 8.21 -0.69 11.38
N HIS A 106 7.17 -0.64 10.57
CA HIS A 106 6.46 -1.80 10.05
C HIS A 106 6.99 -2.13 8.65
N PHE A 107 7.64 -3.28 8.51
CA PHE A 107 8.03 -3.86 7.24
C PHE A 107 7.00 -4.91 6.81
N LEU A 108 6.32 -4.64 5.70
CA LEU A 108 5.51 -5.63 5.01
C LEU A 108 6.39 -6.41 4.06
N PHE A 109 6.24 -7.73 4.03
CA PHE A 109 6.96 -8.61 3.14
C PHE A 109 6.11 -9.82 2.74
N ASN A 110 6.51 -10.48 1.67
CA ASN A 110 5.81 -11.64 1.11
C ASN A 110 6.78 -12.82 0.90
N PHE A 111 7.35 -13.32 1.99
CA PHE A 111 8.17 -14.55 2.01
C PHE A 111 7.93 -15.28 3.33
N ASP A 112 8.23 -16.57 3.41
CA ASP A 112 7.96 -17.39 4.60
C ASP A 112 8.90 -17.05 5.78
N ILE A 113 8.33 -16.85 6.98
CA ILE A 113 9.05 -16.62 8.26
C ILE A 113 10.06 -17.75 8.52
N GLY A 114 9.80 -18.97 8.07
CA GLY A 114 10.72 -20.11 8.19
C GLY A 114 12.10 -19.89 7.55
N TYR A 115 12.25 -18.90 6.66
CA TYR A 115 13.54 -18.50 6.09
C TYR A 115 14.30 -17.47 6.93
N LEU A 116 13.67 -16.86 7.93
CA LEU A 116 14.39 -16.04 8.89
C LEU A 116 15.07 -16.97 9.89
N PRO A 117 16.38 -16.77 10.18
CA PRO A 117 16.93 -17.32 11.41
C PRO A 117 16.05 -16.86 12.58
N LYS A 118 16.04 -17.62 13.68
CA LYS A 118 15.24 -17.25 14.87
C LYS A 118 15.46 -15.77 15.14
N VAL A 119 14.38 -15.01 15.27
CA VAL A 119 14.42 -13.54 15.38
C VAL A 119 15.37 -13.09 16.51
N GLU A 120 15.50 -13.92 17.54
CA GLU A 120 16.42 -13.80 18.68
C GLU A 120 17.92 -13.80 18.29
N ASP A 121 18.28 -14.45 17.18
CA ASP A 121 19.66 -14.58 16.70
C ASP A 121 20.10 -13.39 15.82
N ILE A 122 19.21 -12.43 15.57
CA ILE A 122 19.54 -11.29 14.73
C ILE A 122 19.89 -10.09 15.63
N PRO A 123 21.16 -9.64 15.68
CA PRO A 123 21.58 -8.58 16.58
C PRO A 123 21.11 -7.22 16.07
N TRP A 124 20.05 -6.68 16.68
CA TRP A 124 19.44 -5.38 16.34
C TRP A 124 19.47 -4.39 17.51
N ALA A 125 19.46 -3.09 17.20
CA ALA A 125 19.41 -2.01 18.18
C ALA A 125 17.97 -1.74 18.72
N GLY A 126 17.00 -2.57 18.35
CA GLY A 126 15.58 -2.37 18.63
C GLY A 126 14.86 -3.68 18.86
N ASP A 127 13.67 -3.59 19.43
CA ASP A 127 12.83 -4.74 19.71
C ASP A 127 12.15 -5.20 18.41
N ILE A 128 12.32 -6.48 18.06
CA ILE A 128 11.68 -7.06 16.87
C ILE A 128 10.52 -7.94 17.27
N SER A 129 9.41 -7.75 16.58
CA SER A 129 8.29 -8.69 16.59
C SER A 129 7.87 -9.02 15.18
N VAL A 130 7.40 -10.25 14.97
CA VAL A 130 6.84 -10.70 13.69
C VAL A 130 5.42 -11.14 13.95
N THR A 131 4.51 -10.64 13.12
CA THR A 131 3.08 -10.96 13.23
C THR A 131 2.49 -11.21 11.86
N LEU A 132 1.49 -12.09 11.84
CA LEU A 132 0.68 -12.35 10.66
C LEU A 132 -0.61 -11.50 10.80
N THR A 133 -0.90 -10.65 9.82
CA THR A 133 -1.99 -9.67 9.92
C THR A 133 -2.64 -9.43 8.57
N SER A 134 -3.88 -8.96 8.52
CA SER A 134 -4.52 -8.72 7.22
C SER A 134 -4.07 -7.42 6.56
N ALA A 135 -4.10 -7.38 5.22
CA ALA A 135 -3.89 -6.14 4.47
C ALA A 135 -4.84 -5.01 4.93
N SER A 136 -6.10 -5.36 5.24
CA SER A 136 -7.09 -4.41 5.77
C SER A 136 -6.72 -3.83 7.14
N ARG A 137 -6.12 -4.64 8.03
CA ARG A 137 -5.64 -4.19 9.34
C ARG A 137 -4.44 -3.27 9.20
N ILE A 138 -3.48 -3.63 8.34
CA ILE A 138 -2.34 -2.77 8.02
C ILE A 138 -2.83 -1.42 7.48
N LEU A 139 -3.75 -1.42 6.52
CA LEU A 139 -4.32 -0.19 5.98
C LEU A 139 -5.03 0.65 7.02
N LYS A 140 -5.73 0.03 7.97
CA LYS A 140 -6.37 0.72 9.09
C LYS A 140 -5.32 1.41 9.98
N ASP A 141 -4.22 0.75 10.28
CA ASP A 141 -3.17 1.30 11.14
C ASP A 141 -2.36 2.39 10.42
N ILE A 142 -2.03 2.21 9.14
CA ILE A 142 -1.44 3.27 8.30
C ILE A 142 -2.37 4.48 8.22
N THR A 143 -3.67 4.26 8.04
CA THR A 143 -4.65 5.33 7.99
C THR A 143 -4.68 6.12 9.30
N LYS A 144 -4.59 5.44 10.45
CA LYS A 144 -4.48 6.11 11.75
C LYS A 144 -3.20 6.92 11.86
N ILE A 145 -2.05 6.35 11.48
CA ILE A 145 -0.74 7.02 11.49
C ILE A 145 -0.78 8.28 10.60
N CYS A 146 -1.24 8.16 9.36
CA CYS A 146 -1.34 9.31 8.47
C CYS A 146 -2.32 10.38 9.00
N ARG A 147 -3.41 9.98 9.66
CA ARG A 147 -4.32 10.93 10.30
C ARG A 147 -3.68 11.63 11.50
N SER A 148 -3.03 10.90 12.40
CA SER A 148 -2.38 11.49 13.58
C SER A 148 -1.27 12.46 13.20
N VAL A 149 -0.51 12.16 12.15
CA VAL A 149 0.50 13.07 11.63
C VAL A 149 -0.14 14.33 11.03
N ASN A 150 -1.21 14.21 10.24
CA ASN A 150 -1.92 15.36 9.67
C ASN A 150 -2.54 16.29 10.74
N TYR A 151 -3.02 15.76 11.87
CA TYR A 151 -3.48 16.58 12.99
C TYR A 151 -2.32 17.30 13.72
N SER A 152 -1.11 16.75 13.66
CA SER A 152 0.08 17.32 14.30
C SER A 152 0.78 18.37 13.42
N THR A 153 0.61 18.30 12.10
CA THR A 153 1.30 19.18 11.12
C THR A 153 0.47 20.37 10.65
N ALA A 154 -0.64 20.71 11.31
CA ALA A 154 -1.35 21.97 11.05
C ALA A 154 -0.47 23.23 11.26
N SER A 155 0.74 23.08 11.81
CA SER A 155 1.75 24.14 11.96
C SER A 155 3.08 23.87 11.24
N SER A 156 3.23 22.81 10.44
CA SER A 156 4.50 22.55 9.75
C SER A 156 4.30 21.87 8.40
N THR A 157 4.37 22.69 7.36
CA THR A 157 4.58 22.29 5.97
C THR A 157 5.92 21.57 5.85
N SER A 158 5.94 20.24 6.00
CA SER A 158 7.06 19.44 5.53
C SER A 158 6.53 18.28 4.70
N ASN A 159 6.83 18.37 3.41
CA ASN A 159 6.69 17.30 2.44
C ASN A 159 7.03 15.94 3.07
N PHE A 160 6.07 15.02 3.08
CA PHE A 160 6.35 13.60 3.28
C PHE A 160 7.28 13.17 2.13
N SER A 161 8.58 13.23 2.37
CA SER A 161 9.56 12.69 1.43
C SER A 161 9.44 11.18 1.51
N TYR A 162 8.92 10.54 0.47
CA TYR A 162 8.95 9.09 0.34
C TYR A 162 10.42 8.66 0.39
N LEU A 163 10.87 8.08 1.50
CA LEU A 163 12.28 7.75 1.77
C LEU A 163 12.76 6.48 1.04
N PHE A 164 11.86 5.80 0.32
CA PHE A 164 12.16 4.51 -0.32
C PHE A 164 11.94 4.57 -1.83
N LYS A 165 12.95 4.11 -2.58
CA LYS A 165 12.78 3.71 -3.98
C LYS A 165 12.13 2.35 -3.99
N SER A 166 10.88 2.31 -4.44
CA SER A 166 10.11 1.09 -4.55
C SER A 166 10.57 0.26 -5.76
N ARG A 167 10.97 -1.00 -5.51
CA ARG A 167 11.06 -2.06 -6.55
C ARG A 167 9.72 -2.75 -6.77
N LEU A 168 8.69 -2.34 -6.02
CA LEU A 168 7.35 -2.92 -6.06
C LEU A 168 6.70 -2.68 -7.42
N LYS A 169 5.91 -3.66 -7.86
CA LYS A 169 5.05 -3.54 -9.03
C LYS A 169 4.06 -2.39 -8.83
N LYS A 170 3.87 -1.61 -9.89
CA LYS A 170 2.87 -0.56 -9.95
C LYS A 170 1.52 -1.13 -10.36
N PRO A 171 0.41 -0.52 -9.95
CA PRO A 171 -0.91 -0.89 -10.47
C PRO A 171 -0.96 -0.76 -11.99
N ILE A 172 -1.68 -1.67 -12.64
CA ILE A 172 -1.97 -1.58 -14.06
C ILE A 172 -3.17 -0.65 -14.23
N ILE A 173 -3.05 0.34 -15.11
CA ILE A 173 -4.12 1.31 -15.38
C ILE A 173 -4.55 1.15 -16.84
N LYS A 174 -5.85 0.92 -17.05
CA LYS A 174 -6.49 0.84 -18.37
C LYS A 174 -7.59 1.88 -18.47
N LEU A 175 -7.84 2.39 -19.67
CA LEU A 175 -8.76 3.49 -19.92
C LEU A 175 -9.71 3.15 -21.06
N ASP A 176 -10.95 3.65 -20.96
CA ASP A 176 -12.01 3.56 -21.96
C ASP A 176 -12.12 2.15 -22.57
N GLU A 177 -11.95 2.01 -23.89
CA GLU A 177 -12.07 0.75 -24.63
C GLU A 177 -11.18 -0.35 -24.04
N GLU A 178 -9.94 -0.03 -23.68
CA GLU A 178 -9.01 -0.99 -23.08
C GLU A 178 -9.51 -1.50 -21.72
N ALA A 179 -10.17 -0.63 -20.94
CA ALA A 179 -10.78 -1.03 -19.69
C ALA A 179 -12.01 -1.92 -19.93
N GLU A 180 -12.85 -1.59 -20.90
CA GLU A 180 -14.04 -2.36 -21.25
C GLU A 180 -13.69 -3.75 -21.80
N GLU A 181 -12.69 -3.84 -22.66
CA GLU A 181 -12.16 -5.12 -23.16
C GLU A 181 -11.65 -5.99 -22.03
N TYR A 182 -10.91 -5.41 -21.09
CA TYR A 182 -10.40 -6.14 -19.93
C TYR A 182 -11.53 -6.66 -19.03
N LEU A 183 -12.55 -5.84 -18.77
CA LEU A 183 -13.72 -6.24 -17.99
C LEU A 183 -14.47 -7.40 -18.63
N LYS A 184 -14.62 -7.40 -19.96
CA LYS A 184 -15.26 -8.48 -20.72
C LYS A 184 -14.39 -9.74 -20.74
N GLN A 185 -13.10 -9.59 -21.01
CA GLN A 185 -12.15 -10.70 -21.14
C GLN A 185 -12.09 -11.56 -19.87
N PHE A 186 -12.10 -10.92 -18.70
CA PHE A 186 -12.04 -11.60 -17.41
C PHE A 186 -13.41 -11.75 -16.74
N ASP A 187 -14.50 -11.40 -17.42
CA ASP A 187 -15.87 -11.45 -16.89
C ASP A 187 -16.06 -10.79 -15.51
N ILE A 188 -15.30 -9.72 -15.23
CA ILE A 188 -15.13 -9.14 -13.88
C ILE A 188 -16.45 -8.69 -13.26
N ILE A 189 -17.36 -8.16 -14.08
CA ILE A 189 -18.66 -7.64 -13.62
C ILE A 189 -19.50 -8.77 -12.97
N ASN A 190 -19.31 -10.01 -13.40
CA ASN A 190 -20.05 -11.18 -12.90
C ASN A 190 -19.34 -11.91 -11.73
N GLN A 191 -18.07 -11.59 -11.42
CA GLN A 191 -17.30 -12.27 -10.37
C GLN A 191 -17.65 -11.87 -8.93
N GLY A 192 -18.54 -10.89 -8.75
CA GLY A 192 -18.99 -10.42 -7.44
C GLY A 192 -18.38 -9.08 -7.03
N LEU A 193 -19.27 -8.18 -6.63
CA LEU A 193 -18.93 -6.80 -6.26
C LEU A 193 -18.59 -6.73 -4.76
N ASN A 194 -17.38 -6.28 -4.43
CA ASN A 194 -16.93 -6.15 -3.04
C ASN A 194 -17.50 -4.89 -2.38
N SER A 195 -17.41 -3.74 -3.06
CA SER A 195 -17.98 -2.49 -2.55
C SER A 195 -18.24 -1.47 -3.66
N VAL A 196 -19.10 -0.49 -3.35
CA VAL A 196 -19.36 0.68 -4.20
C VAL A 196 -19.21 1.93 -3.36
N THR A 197 -18.46 2.90 -3.88
CA THR A 197 -18.29 4.21 -3.26
C THR A 197 -18.62 5.30 -4.27
N ASN A 198 -19.36 6.32 -3.83
CA ASN A 198 -19.59 7.53 -4.60
C ASN A 198 -18.68 8.63 -4.07
N ILE A 199 -17.90 9.26 -4.95
CA ILE A 199 -17.04 10.38 -4.59
C ILE A 199 -17.37 11.56 -5.50
N TYR A 200 -17.42 12.74 -4.91
CA TYR A 200 -17.43 13.99 -5.66
C TYR A 200 -15.99 14.46 -5.87
N ASP A 201 -15.56 14.48 -7.12
CA ASP A 201 -14.25 14.91 -7.57
C ASP A 201 -14.34 16.22 -8.37
N LYS A 202 -13.37 17.13 -8.24
CA LYS A 202 -13.43 18.40 -8.98
C LYS A 202 -13.29 18.20 -10.50
N ILE A 203 -12.59 17.14 -10.93
CA ILE A 203 -12.39 16.79 -12.33
C ILE A 203 -13.47 15.77 -12.76
N GLY A 204 -13.59 14.64 -12.07
CA GLY A 204 -14.52 13.56 -12.39
C GLY A 204 -15.98 13.83 -12.03
N ARG A 205 -16.27 14.90 -11.28
CA ARG A 205 -17.58 15.21 -10.68
C ARG A 205 -18.08 14.01 -9.87
N ASN A 206 -19.30 13.54 -10.10
CA ASN A 206 -19.78 12.33 -9.45
C ASN A 206 -19.10 11.12 -10.10
N THR A 207 -18.11 10.56 -9.41
CA THR A 207 -17.43 9.33 -9.80
C THR A 207 -17.94 8.17 -8.96
N LYS A 208 -18.44 7.15 -9.64
CA LYS A 208 -18.77 5.86 -9.03
C LYS A 208 -17.54 4.97 -9.07
N ILE A 209 -17.13 4.45 -7.92
CA ILE A 209 -15.99 3.54 -7.79
C ILE A 209 -16.52 2.19 -7.37
N TYR A 210 -16.37 1.21 -8.24
CA TYR A 210 -16.71 -0.18 -8.00
C TYR A 210 -15.43 -0.94 -7.66
N GLU A 211 -15.44 -1.69 -6.57
CA GLU A 211 -14.34 -2.57 -6.17
C GLU A 211 -14.76 -4.02 -6.41
N TYR A 212 -13.99 -4.72 -7.23
CA TYR A 212 -14.15 -6.15 -7.54
C TYR A 212 -12.97 -6.95 -7.01
N PHE A 213 -13.21 -8.22 -6.73
CA PHE A 213 -12.19 -9.21 -6.45
C PHE A 213 -12.04 -10.13 -7.66
N LEU A 214 -10.85 -10.19 -8.24
CA LEU A 214 -10.53 -11.06 -9.36
C LEU A 214 -10.33 -12.49 -8.84
N GLU A 215 -11.31 -13.33 -9.08
CA GLU A 215 -11.18 -14.77 -8.92
C GLU A 215 -10.37 -15.31 -10.10
N THR A 216 -9.12 -15.68 -9.84
CA THR A 216 -8.32 -16.40 -10.83
C THR A 216 -8.81 -17.85 -10.88
N SER A 217 -9.47 -18.24 -11.96
CA SER A 217 -9.72 -19.66 -12.27
C SER A 217 -8.39 -20.39 -12.31
N HIS A 218 -8.25 -21.44 -11.48
CA HIS A 218 -7.09 -22.33 -11.49
C HIS A 218 -7.09 -23.22 -12.74
#